data_AF-A0A7S0EZE7-F1
#
_entry.id   AF-A0A7S0EZE7-F1
#
_cell.length_a   1.000
_cell.length_b   1.000
_cell.length_c   1.000
_cell.angle_alpha   90.00
_cell.angle_beta   90.00
_cell.angle_gamma   90.00
#
_symmetry.space_group_name_H-M   'P 1'
#
loop_
_entity.id
_entity.type
_entity.pdbx_description
1 polymer ?
#
loop_
_entity_poly.entity_id
_entity_poly.type
_entity_poly.pdbx_seq_one_letter_code
_entity_poly.pdbx_strand_id
1 'polypeptide(L)'
;ATPTSTTVKCDDGGLSAVPMLRRACELPHTPASARHTCSAAQLVAIGVLALVLTTFLVALLPVAGEAYQSGLKAAPLPTEQPCWRADGREYPCWREPSGTGAVNSLPPPTPPPPPPAPAPPRPLKLIIISDWHTHPDYSPSVRPGSPCFCSNASFDKVTKHNTTWQYDFVREGKSCALTEPASPYGQVGCDSPEILTSASLEAAAAEIPDPDLVIVLGDLVWHESTGQASTQEIFHEMSSVIADAFPSRPRACTVPLGNNDVYPGYHVNNSNRLEYGWQAAVARKYCGIDAEMADQFTR
;
A
#
# COMPACT_ATOMS: atom_id res chain seq x y z
N ALA A 1 -42.77 17.42 -20.82
CA ALA A 1 -41.66 16.78 -21.56
C ALA A 1 -41.30 15.49 -20.82
N THR A 2 -41.50 14.35 -21.47
CA THR A 2 -41.22 13.02 -20.90
C THR A 2 -39.70 12.82 -20.84
N PRO A 3 -39.11 12.39 -19.71
CA PRO A 3 -37.68 12.15 -19.67
C PRO A 3 -37.35 10.87 -20.46
N THR A 4 -36.58 11.04 -21.54
CA THR A 4 -35.96 9.94 -22.28
C THR A 4 -34.94 9.24 -21.40
N SER A 5 -35.21 7.97 -21.10
CA SER A 5 -34.25 7.04 -20.48
C SER A 5 -33.20 6.66 -21.52
N THR A 6 -31.95 7.08 -21.29
CA THR A 6 -30.80 6.65 -22.09
C THR A 6 -30.33 5.30 -21.56
N THR A 7 -30.62 4.23 -22.30
CA THR A 7 -30.07 2.90 -22.02
C THR A 7 -28.68 2.81 -22.65
N VAL A 8 -27.64 2.69 -21.84
CA VAL A 8 -26.28 2.39 -22.31
C VAL A 8 -26.21 0.89 -22.56
N LYS A 9 -25.93 0.48 -23.80
CA LYS A 9 -25.57 -0.91 -24.14
C LYS A 9 -24.08 -1.09 -23.87
N CYS A 10 -23.73 -2.06 -23.04
CA CYS A 10 -22.36 -2.54 -22.92
C CYS A 10 -22.09 -3.56 -24.05
N ASP A 11 -21.01 -3.37 -24.79
CA ASP A 11 -20.55 -4.30 -25.82
C ASP A 11 -19.98 -5.59 -25.19
N ASP A 12 -20.38 -6.74 -25.72
CA ASP A 12 -19.98 -8.10 -25.31
C ASP A 12 -18.53 -8.47 -25.74
N GLY A 13 -17.60 -7.53 -25.60
CA GLY A 13 -16.20 -7.68 -26.01
C GLY A 13 -15.35 -8.52 -25.06
N GLY A 14 -15.51 -9.84 -25.07
CA GLY A 14 -14.39 -10.79 -25.06
C GLY A 14 -13.37 -10.79 -23.91
N LEU A 15 -13.73 -10.48 -22.66
CA LEU A 15 -12.91 -10.79 -21.48
C LEU A 15 -13.53 -11.92 -20.66
N SER A 16 -13.24 -13.15 -21.08
CA SER A 16 -13.54 -14.36 -20.32
C SER A 16 -12.45 -14.57 -19.27
N ALA A 17 -12.59 -13.98 -18.07
CA ALA A 17 -12.07 -14.52 -16.79
C ALA A 17 -12.16 -13.54 -15.59
N VAL A 18 -13.28 -12.87 -15.31
CA VAL A 18 -13.57 -12.40 -13.93
C VAL A 18 -15.09 -12.37 -13.71
N PRO A 19 -15.68 -13.23 -12.87
CA PRO A 19 -17.12 -13.24 -12.59
C PRO A 19 -17.64 -11.97 -11.86
N MET A 20 -16.76 -11.21 -11.21
CA MET A 20 -17.11 -10.10 -10.30
C MET A 20 -17.58 -8.82 -10.98
N LEU A 21 -17.06 -8.48 -12.15
CA LEU A 21 -17.44 -7.24 -12.89
C LEU A 21 -18.90 -7.23 -13.37
N ARG A 22 -19.58 -8.39 -13.41
CA ARG A 22 -21.00 -8.45 -13.81
C ARG A 22 -21.97 -7.91 -12.76
N ARG A 23 -21.62 -7.87 -11.47
CA ARG A 23 -22.55 -7.43 -10.41
C ARG A 23 -22.57 -5.92 -10.18
N ALA A 24 -21.51 -5.20 -10.55
CA ALA A 24 -21.45 -3.75 -10.38
C ALA A 24 -22.34 -2.97 -11.37
N CYS A 25 -22.81 -3.61 -12.45
CA CYS A 25 -23.56 -2.94 -13.53
C CYS A 25 -25.08 -2.77 -13.29
N GLU A 26 -25.63 -3.21 -12.15
CA GLU A 26 -27.07 -3.15 -11.87
C GLU A 26 -27.48 -2.07 -10.84
N LEU A 27 -26.57 -1.21 -10.38
CA LEU A 27 -26.91 -0.17 -9.41
C LEU A 27 -27.39 1.13 -10.08
N PRO A 28 -28.49 1.74 -9.62
CA PRO A 28 -28.96 3.02 -10.14
C PRO A 28 -27.97 4.14 -9.80
N HIS A 29 -27.61 4.95 -10.80
CA HIS A 29 -26.81 6.15 -10.64
C HIS A 29 -27.41 7.10 -9.60
N THR A 30 -26.74 7.27 -8.47
CA THR A 30 -26.97 8.37 -7.54
C THR A 30 -26.21 9.61 -8.02
N PRO A 31 -26.82 10.81 -7.93
CA PRO A 31 -26.16 12.04 -8.36
C PRO A 31 -24.98 12.39 -7.46
N ALA A 32 -23.93 12.91 -8.10
CA ALA A 32 -22.64 13.22 -7.51
C ALA A 32 -22.68 14.34 -6.45
N SER A 33 -21.84 14.14 -5.43
CA SER A 33 -21.17 15.16 -4.61
C SER A 33 -22.02 15.94 -3.60
N ALA A 34 -22.38 15.26 -2.50
CA ALA A 34 -22.47 15.93 -1.21
C ALA A 34 -21.05 15.94 -0.60
N ARG A 35 -20.46 17.14 -0.42
CA ARG A 35 -19.21 17.28 0.32
C ARG A 35 -19.46 16.89 1.78
N HIS A 36 -18.98 15.72 2.18
CA HIS A 36 -19.02 15.31 3.58
C HIS A 36 -18.02 16.16 4.37
N THR A 37 -18.54 17.01 5.26
CA THR A 37 -17.72 17.70 6.25
C THR A 37 -17.27 16.70 7.31
N CYS A 38 -15.96 16.50 7.46
CA CYS A 38 -15.41 15.71 8.55
C CYS A 38 -15.90 16.26 9.90
N SER A 39 -16.35 15.38 10.78
CA SER A 39 -16.69 15.76 12.16
C SER A 39 -15.43 16.21 12.92
N ALA A 40 -15.60 17.02 13.96
CA ALA A 40 -14.49 17.43 14.82
C ALA A 40 -13.71 16.23 15.40
N ALA A 41 -14.40 15.11 15.67
CA ALA A 41 -13.77 13.87 16.15
C ALA A 41 -12.83 13.24 15.10
N GLN A 42 -13.23 13.23 13.82
CA GLN A 42 -12.38 12.74 12.73
C GLN A 42 -11.14 13.62 12.54
N LEU A 43 -11.28 14.94 12.67
CA LEU A 43 -10.13 15.86 12.59
C LEU A 43 -9.14 15.65 13.75
N VAL A 44 -9.64 15.37 14.96
CA VAL A 44 -8.78 15.04 16.12
C VAL A 44 -8.05 13.71 15.90
N ALA A 45 -8.73 12.68 15.40
CA ALA A 45 -8.11 11.39 15.11
C ALA A 45 -7.00 11.52 14.06
N ILE A 46 -7.24 12.27 12.98
CA ILE A 46 -6.22 12.57 11.96
C ILE A 46 -5.04 13.33 12.57
N GLY A 47 -5.30 14.31 13.45
CA GLY A 47 -4.27 15.07 14.14
C GLY A 47 -3.38 14.20 15.05
N VAL A 48 -3.98 13.27 15.79
CA VAL A 48 -3.24 12.33 16.65
C VAL A 48 -2.41 11.36 15.82
N LEU A 49 -2.97 10.80 14.74
CA LEU A 49 -2.24 9.91 13.84
C LEU A 49 -1.03 10.62 13.21
N ALA A 50 -1.22 11.85 12.72
CA ALA A 50 -0.15 12.66 12.17
C ALA A 50 0.95 12.96 13.19
N LEU A 51 0.59 13.23 14.45
CA LEU A 51 1.55 13.46 15.53
C LEU A 51 2.36 12.19 15.83
N VAL A 52 1.71 11.04 15.97
CA VAL A 52 2.38 9.75 16.22
C VAL A 52 3.34 9.42 15.07
N LEU A 53 2.90 9.56 13.83
CA LEU A 53 3.73 9.30 12.64
C LEU A 53 4.94 10.24 12.60
N THR A 54 4.75 11.52 12.89
CA THR A 54 5.84 12.51 12.91
C THR A 54 6.85 12.17 14.01
N THR A 55 6.37 11.78 15.20
CA THR A 55 7.23 11.41 16.33
C THR A 55 8.04 10.16 16.02
N PHE A 56 7.41 9.17 15.38
CA PHE A 56 8.06 7.94 14.94
C PHE A 56 9.12 8.19 13.85
N LEU A 57 8.81 9.03 12.85
CA LEU A 57 9.77 9.41 11.81
C LEU A 57 10.98 10.17 12.37
N VAL A 58 10.76 11.07 13.34
CA VAL A 58 11.86 11.79 14.02
C VAL A 58 12.74 10.83 14.82
N ALA A 59 12.14 9.82 15.47
CA ALA A 59 12.90 8.81 16.21
C ALA A 59 13.75 7.90 15.29
N LEU A 60 13.36 7.71 14.03
CA LEU A 60 14.09 6.89 13.06
C LEU A 60 15.24 7.63 12.35
N LEU A 61 15.21 8.97 12.28
CA LEU A 61 16.26 9.79 11.66
C LEU A 61 17.68 9.53 12.20
N PRO A 62 17.94 9.43 13.52
CA PRO A 62 19.29 9.16 14.02
C PRO A 62 19.81 7.76 13.64
N VAL A 63 18.93 6.75 13.53
CA VAL A 63 19.31 5.38 13.16
C VAL A 63 19.71 5.30 11.67
N ALA A 64 19.04 6.05 10.80
CA ALA A 64 19.41 6.15 9.39
C ALA A 64 20.72 6.93 9.16
N GLY A 65 21.02 7.92 10.02
CA GLY A 65 22.24 8.71 9.95
C GLY A 65 23.53 7.90 10.19
N GLU A 66 23.51 6.97 11.15
CA GLU A 66 24.66 6.11 11.45
C GLU A 66 24.89 5.02 10.38
N ALA A 67 23.81 4.49 9.79
CA ALA A 67 23.90 3.57 8.65
C ALA A 67 24.45 4.27 7.39
N TYR A 68 24.11 5.53 7.17
CA TYR A 68 24.61 6.31 6.02
C TYR A 68 26.08 6.71 6.18
N GLN A 69 26.52 7.11 7.38
CA GLN A 69 27.93 7.46 7.61
C GLN A 69 28.88 6.26 7.56
N SER A 70 28.42 5.06 7.92
CA SER A 70 29.23 3.84 7.84
C SER A 70 29.44 3.33 6.40
N GLY A 71 28.50 3.61 5.49
CA GLY A 71 28.62 3.29 4.05
C GLY A 71 29.44 4.28 3.22
N LEU A 72 29.67 5.49 3.72
CA LEU A 72 30.43 6.56 3.04
C LEU A 72 31.93 6.59 3.41
N LYS A 73 32.49 5.50 3.95
CA LYS A 73 33.95 5.34 3.93
C LYS A 73 34.38 5.32 2.47
N ALA A 74 34.83 6.48 2.00
CA ALA A 74 35.32 6.70 0.65
C ALA A 74 36.19 5.52 0.25
N ALA A 75 35.83 4.87 -0.86
CA ALA A 75 36.75 3.95 -1.51
C ALA A 75 38.09 4.68 -1.64
N PRO A 76 39.21 4.08 -1.20
CA PRO A 76 40.51 4.72 -1.32
C PRO A 76 40.67 5.13 -2.79
N LEU A 77 40.98 6.41 -3.01
CA LEU A 77 41.31 6.93 -4.33
C LEU A 77 42.32 5.97 -4.96
N PRO A 78 42.14 5.55 -6.23
CA PRO A 78 43.07 4.64 -6.88
C PRO A 78 44.46 5.27 -6.79
N THR A 79 45.36 4.60 -6.08
CA THR A 79 46.77 4.97 -6.02
C THR A 79 47.28 5.09 -7.46
N GLU A 80 47.70 6.29 -7.84
CA GLU A 80 48.20 6.60 -9.18
C GLU A 80 49.26 5.57 -9.58
N GLN A 81 48.99 4.83 -10.65
CA GLN A 81 49.99 3.91 -11.19
C GLN A 81 51.12 4.73 -11.83
N PRO A 82 52.40 4.46 -11.50
CA PRO A 82 53.53 5.13 -12.15
C PRO A 82 53.56 4.79 -13.65
N CYS A 83 53.70 5.81 -14.49
CA CYS A 83 53.89 5.62 -15.93
C CYS A 83 55.33 5.18 -16.18
N TRP A 84 55.52 3.96 -16.70
CA TRP A 84 56.84 3.42 -17.05
C TRP A 84 57.17 3.74 -18.51
N ARG A 85 58.36 4.29 -18.76
CA ARG A 85 58.94 4.30 -20.11
C ARG A 85 59.53 2.92 -20.44
N ALA A 86 59.66 2.63 -21.73
CA ALA A 86 60.26 1.39 -22.23
C ALA A 86 61.74 1.19 -21.81
N ASP A 87 62.40 2.20 -21.25
CA ASP A 87 63.77 2.16 -20.74
C ASP A 87 63.87 1.87 -19.22
N GLY A 88 62.74 1.61 -18.55
CA GLY A 88 62.70 1.17 -17.16
C GLY A 88 62.92 2.25 -16.10
N ARG A 89 62.84 3.54 -16.46
CA ARG A 89 62.92 4.65 -15.49
C ARG A 89 61.55 5.24 -15.18
N GLU A 90 61.33 5.51 -13.90
CA GLU A 90 60.09 6.08 -13.36
C GLU A 90 60.09 7.61 -13.52
N TYR A 91 58.99 8.17 -14.04
CA TYR A 91 58.81 9.62 -14.16
C TYR A 91 57.40 10.04 -13.73
N PRO A 92 57.24 11.20 -13.07
CA PRO A 92 55.93 11.76 -12.82
C PRO A 92 55.28 12.15 -14.16
N CYS A 93 54.05 11.68 -14.41
CA CYS A 93 53.38 11.72 -15.73
C CYS A 93 52.97 13.14 -16.22
N TRP A 94 53.53 14.21 -15.65
CA TRP A 94 53.07 15.59 -15.85
C TRP A 94 54.11 16.56 -16.43
N ARG A 95 55.25 16.09 -16.92
CA ARG A 95 56.20 16.96 -17.66
C ARG A 95 56.06 16.77 -19.16
N GLU A 96 55.30 17.65 -19.80
CA GLU A 96 55.39 17.84 -21.24
C GLU A 96 56.78 18.39 -21.62
N PRO A 97 57.36 17.97 -22.77
CA PRO A 97 58.62 18.49 -23.24
C PRO A 97 58.46 19.97 -23.60
N SER A 98 59.30 20.82 -23.04
CA SER A 98 59.40 22.24 -23.36
C SER A 98 59.91 22.45 -24.79
N GLY A 99 59.02 22.27 -25.77
CA GLY A 99 59.22 22.66 -27.15
C GLY A 99 58.84 24.14 -27.31
N THR A 100 59.80 24.98 -27.63
CA THR A 100 59.65 26.43 -27.86
C THR A 100 58.96 26.75 -29.19
N GLY A 101 57.86 26.07 -29.50
CA GLY A 101 57.00 26.42 -30.63
C GLY A 101 56.11 27.59 -30.24
N ALA A 102 56.18 28.69 -31.00
CA ALA A 102 55.28 29.84 -30.84
C ALA A 102 53.82 29.37 -30.96
N VAL A 103 53.18 29.15 -29.83
CA VAL A 103 51.77 28.81 -29.75
C VAL A 103 51.02 30.09 -30.08
N ASN A 104 50.44 30.15 -31.28
CA ASN A 104 49.45 31.16 -31.62
C ASN A 104 48.38 31.12 -30.53
N SER A 105 48.28 32.21 -29.77
CA SER A 105 47.40 32.36 -28.63
C SER A 105 45.94 32.19 -29.08
N LEU A 106 45.44 30.95 -29.05
CA LEU A 106 44.01 30.71 -29.17
C LEU A 106 43.35 31.47 -28.00
N PRO A 107 42.25 32.20 -28.27
CA PRO A 107 41.51 32.83 -27.20
C PRO A 107 41.15 31.75 -26.17
N PRO A 108 41.22 32.08 -24.86
CA PRO A 108 40.91 31.13 -23.82
C PRO A 108 39.53 30.51 -24.09
N PRO A 109 39.39 29.18 -23.98
CA PRO A 109 38.10 28.54 -24.18
C PRO A 109 37.09 29.19 -23.23
N THR A 110 35.95 29.61 -23.78
CA THR A 110 34.85 30.13 -22.96
C THR A 110 34.49 29.06 -21.92
N PRO A 111 34.41 29.42 -20.63
CA PRO A 111 34.03 28.48 -19.60
C PRO A 111 32.67 27.87 -19.96
N PRO A 112 32.47 26.55 -19.74
CA PRO A 112 31.17 25.94 -19.97
C PRO A 112 30.12 26.67 -19.14
N PRO A 113 28.89 26.82 -19.66
CA PRO A 113 27.81 27.43 -18.90
C PRO A 113 27.65 26.68 -17.56
N PRO A 114 27.35 27.40 -16.46
CA PRO A 114 27.09 26.76 -15.18
C PRO A 114 25.97 25.73 -15.36
N PRO A 115 26.05 24.56 -14.70
CA PRO A 115 24.97 23.59 -14.75
C PRO A 115 23.66 24.24 -14.29
N PRO A 116 22.51 23.83 -14.87
CA PRO A 116 21.20 24.34 -14.42
C PRO A 116 21.06 24.20 -12.91
N ALA A 117 20.43 25.18 -12.27
CA ALA A 117 20.08 25.05 -10.87
C ALA A 117 19.23 23.79 -10.66
N PRO A 118 19.46 23.01 -9.58
CA PRO A 118 18.62 21.87 -9.27
C PRO A 118 17.16 22.29 -9.19
N ALA A 119 16.26 21.48 -9.74
CA ALA A 119 14.82 21.71 -9.57
C ALA A 119 14.49 21.71 -8.06
N PRO A 120 13.57 22.56 -7.60
CA PRO A 120 13.14 22.53 -6.21
C PRO A 120 12.55 21.15 -5.86
N PRO A 121 12.77 20.64 -4.64
CA PRO A 121 12.20 19.37 -4.24
C PRO A 121 10.67 19.45 -4.28
N ARG A 122 10.02 18.47 -4.92
CA ARG A 122 8.56 18.34 -4.91
C ARG A 122 8.10 17.57 -3.66
N PRO A 123 6.93 17.90 -3.09
CA PRO A 123 6.35 17.12 -1.99
C PRO A 123 6.15 15.64 -2.36
N LEU A 124 6.36 14.75 -1.39
CA LEU A 124 6.06 13.33 -1.51
C LEU A 124 4.55 13.11 -1.39
N LYS A 125 3.95 12.41 -2.36
CA LYS A 125 2.55 11.98 -2.31
C LYS A 125 2.47 10.54 -1.81
N LEU A 126 1.74 10.30 -0.73
CA LEU A 126 1.65 8.99 -0.08
C LEU A 126 0.20 8.57 0.09
N ILE A 127 -0.09 7.30 -0.21
CA ILE A 127 -1.34 6.64 0.16
C ILE A 127 -1.01 5.57 1.20
N ILE A 128 -1.81 5.49 2.27
CA ILE A 128 -1.70 4.45 3.29
C ILE A 128 -3.04 3.74 3.39
N ILE A 129 -3.02 2.41 3.31
CA ILE A 129 -4.19 1.53 3.38
C ILE A 129 -3.97 0.58 4.56
N SER A 130 -4.99 0.38 5.39
CA SER A 130 -4.94 -0.49 6.59
C SER A 130 -6.34 -0.90 7.00
N ASP A 131 -6.46 -2.06 7.65
CA ASP A 131 -7.66 -2.48 8.41
C ASP A 131 -8.95 -2.47 7.58
N TRP A 132 -8.87 -2.90 6.32
CA TRP A 132 -10.07 -3.02 5.49
C TRP A 132 -11.01 -4.10 5.98
N HIS A 133 -10.47 -5.23 6.43
CA HIS A 133 -11.23 -6.41 6.82
C HIS A 133 -12.37 -6.70 5.83
N THR A 134 -12.03 -7.09 4.61
CA THR A 134 -13.02 -7.27 3.55
C THR A 134 -13.79 -8.57 3.77
N HIS A 135 -15.10 -8.48 3.98
CA HIS A 135 -15.98 -9.61 4.23
C HIS A 135 -16.72 -10.02 2.95
N PRO A 136 -16.34 -11.14 2.30
CA PRO A 136 -16.91 -11.55 1.01
C PRO A 136 -18.41 -11.83 1.09
N ASP A 137 -18.89 -12.30 2.25
CA ASP A 137 -20.29 -12.64 2.44
C ASP A 137 -21.15 -11.50 3.00
N TYR A 138 -20.62 -10.26 3.06
CA TYR A 138 -21.41 -9.12 3.55
C TYR A 138 -22.69 -8.99 2.72
N SER A 139 -23.83 -8.93 3.40
CA SER A 139 -25.13 -8.73 2.75
C SER A 139 -25.92 -7.63 3.46
N PRO A 140 -26.32 -6.55 2.74
CA PRO A 140 -27.17 -5.52 3.32
C PRO A 140 -28.61 -5.99 3.54
N SER A 141 -28.99 -7.13 2.99
CA SER A 141 -30.36 -7.65 3.09
C SER A 141 -30.61 -8.31 4.45
N VAL A 142 -31.55 -7.76 5.21
CA VAL A 142 -32.10 -8.42 6.41
C VAL A 142 -33.05 -9.52 5.96
N ARG A 143 -32.75 -10.77 6.35
CA ARG A 143 -33.73 -11.86 6.28
C ARG A 143 -34.40 -12.00 7.65
N PRO A 144 -35.74 -11.89 7.76
CA PRO A 144 -36.43 -12.12 9.02
C PRO A 144 -36.01 -13.47 9.63
N GLY A 145 -35.52 -13.44 10.88
CA GLY A 145 -35.06 -14.63 11.61
C GLY A 145 -33.66 -15.14 11.25
N SER A 146 -32.92 -14.47 10.35
CA SER A 146 -31.49 -14.73 10.16
C SER A 146 -30.68 -13.67 10.90
N PRO A 147 -29.56 -14.01 11.55
CA PRO A 147 -28.61 -12.98 11.96
C PRO A 147 -28.17 -12.22 10.71
N CYS A 148 -27.86 -10.92 10.83
CA CYS A 148 -27.25 -10.20 9.71
C CYS A 148 -26.09 -11.03 9.18
N PHE A 149 -25.99 -11.20 7.85
CA PHE A 149 -24.87 -11.90 7.18
C PHE A 149 -23.59 -11.05 7.19
N CYS A 150 -23.39 -10.35 8.29
CA CYS A 150 -22.21 -9.62 8.68
C CYS A 150 -21.76 -10.09 10.08
N SER A 151 -22.54 -10.98 10.71
CA SER A 151 -22.29 -11.49 12.04
C SER A 151 -21.32 -12.67 11.96
N ASN A 152 -20.14 -12.42 12.51
CA ASN A 152 -19.40 -13.39 13.30
C ASN A 152 -20.33 -14.44 13.94
N ALA A 153 -20.25 -15.69 13.49
CA ALA A 153 -20.72 -16.83 14.28
C ALA A 153 -19.95 -16.95 15.62
N SER A 154 -18.87 -16.18 15.80
CA SER A 154 -18.01 -16.16 16.98
C SER A 154 -18.50 -15.25 18.11
N PHE A 155 -19.43 -14.30 17.89
CA PHE A 155 -19.95 -13.47 19.00
C PHE A 155 -20.72 -14.28 20.05
N ASP A 156 -21.31 -15.43 19.66
CA ASP A 156 -21.97 -16.34 20.61
C ASP A 156 -20.98 -17.07 21.54
N LYS A 157 -19.68 -17.07 21.23
CA LYS A 157 -18.65 -17.75 22.04
C LYS A 157 -17.84 -16.81 22.94
N VAL A 158 -17.93 -15.49 22.78
CA VAL A 158 -17.26 -14.49 23.64
C VAL A 158 -18.07 -14.21 24.92
N THR A 159 -18.68 -15.24 25.51
CA THR A 159 -19.33 -15.15 26.83
C THR A 159 -18.43 -15.63 27.98
N LYS A 160 -17.15 -15.94 27.72
CA LYS A 160 -16.26 -16.55 28.75
C LYS A 160 -14.90 -15.90 29.00
N HIS A 161 -14.50 -14.87 28.25
CA HIS A 161 -13.24 -14.16 28.54
C HIS A 161 -13.50 -12.73 29.02
N ASN A 162 -13.06 -12.51 30.25
CA ASN A 162 -13.28 -11.36 31.14
C ASN A 162 -12.50 -10.11 30.68
N THR A 163 -12.78 -9.57 29.49
CA THR A 163 -12.25 -8.28 29.03
C THR A 163 -13.39 -7.27 28.97
N THR A 164 -13.41 -6.39 29.97
CA THR A 164 -14.46 -5.39 30.25
C THR A 164 -14.65 -4.33 29.15
N TRP A 165 -13.80 -4.30 28.12
CA TRP A 165 -13.83 -3.27 27.07
C TRP A 165 -14.73 -3.58 25.87
N GLN A 166 -15.18 -4.83 25.71
CA GLN A 166 -16.02 -5.24 24.58
C GLN A 166 -17.45 -5.64 25.01
N TYR A 167 -17.77 -5.45 26.30
CA TYR A 167 -18.99 -5.98 26.91
C TYR A 167 -20.22 -5.07 26.76
N ASP A 168 -20.07 -3.76 26.61
CA ASP A 168 -21.25 -2.87 26.57
C ASP A 168 -21.91 -2.76 25.19
N PHE A 169 -21.19 -3.04 24.10
CA PHE A 169 -21.78 -3.03 22.74
C PHE A 169 -22.55 -4.32 22.42
N VAL A 170 -22.16 -5.45 23.01
CA VAL A 170 -22.69 -6.79 22.67
C VAL A 170 -23.85 -7.21 23.59
N ARG A 171 -23.87 -6.74 24.85
CA ARG A 171 -24.84 -7.21 25.86
C ARG A 171 -26.30 -6.78 25.60
N GLU A 172 -26.52 -5.86 24.67
CA GLU A 172 -27.87 -5.50 24.21
C GLU A 172 -28.32 -6.26 22.95
N GLY A 173 -27.51 -7.16 22.38
CA GLY A 173 -27.86 -7.91 21.16
C GLY A 173 -28.01 -7.02 19.91
N LYS A 174 -27.42 -5.82 19.89
CA LYS A 174 -27.69 -4.77 18.92
C LYS A 174 -26.75 -4.70 17.71
N SER A 175 -25.62 -5.41 17.67
CA SER A 175 -24.70 -5.28 16.52
C SER A 175 -25.25 -5.92 15.24
N CYS A 176 -26.16 -6.89 15.35
CA CYS A 176 -26.76 -7.57 14.18
C CYS A 176 -28.28 -7.81 14.31
N ALA A 177 -28.95 -7.25 15.32
CA ALA A 177 -30.41 -7.22 15.35
C ALA A 177 -30.91 -6.01 14.56
N LEU A 178 -30.65 -6.00 13.25
CA LEU A 178 -31.16 -4.94 12.41
C LEU A 178 -32.67 -5.13 12.23
N THR A 179 -33.45 -4.12 12.60
CA THR A 179 -34.88 -4.02 12.26
C THR A 179 -35.09 -3.48 10.84
N GLU A 180 -34.03 -2.98 10.20
CA GLU A 180 -34.03 -2.34 8.87
C GLU A 180 -32.86 -2.85 8.03
N PRO A 181 -32.94 -2.87 6.69
CA PRO A 181 -31.80 -3.23 5.81
C PRO A 181 -30.52 -2.47 6.16
N ALA A 182 -29.36 -3.16 6.12
CA ALA A 182 -28.07 -2.51 6.32
C ALA A 182 -27.69 -1.67 5.09
N SER A 183 -26.80 -0.69 5.25
CA SER A 183 -26.27 0.08 4.11
C SER A 183 -25.45 -0.83 3.19
N PRO A 184 -25.55 -0.69 1.86
CA PRO A 184 -24.70 -1.46 0.94
C PRO A 184 -23.21 -1.17 1.14
N TYR A 185 -22.87 -0.01 1.69
CA TYR A 185 -21.49 0.40 1.99
C TYR A 185 -21.00 -0.04 3.38
N GLY A 186 -21.72 -0.90 4.10
CA GLY A 186 -21.27 -1.39 5.40
C GLY A 186 -22.11 -0.87 6.56
N GLN A 187 -21.88 -1.46 7.73
CA GLN A 187 -22.60 -1.17 8.96
C GLN A 187 -21.64 -1.24 10.14
N VAL A 188 -21.84 -0.39 11.15
CA VAL A 188 -21.03 -0.43 12.38
C VAL A 188 -21.17 -1.80 13.06
N GLY A 189 -20.04 -2.40 13.44
CA GLY A 189 -19.98 -3.74 14.03
C GLY A 189 -19.84 -4.87 13.01
N CYS A 190 -19.72 -4.52 11.72
CA CYS A 190 -19.47 -5.43 10.63
C CYS A 190 -18.10 -5.12 10.00
N ASP A 191 -17.49 -6.14 9.43
CA ASP A 191 -16.37 -6.00 8.51
C ASP A 191 -16.83 -5.38 7.18
N SER A 192 -15.89 -4.83 6.41
CA SER A 192 -16.19 -4.02 5.23
C SER A 192 -16.72 -4.87 4.08
N PRO A 193 -17.82 -4.48 3.41
CA PRO A 193 -18.13 -5.07 2.11
C PRO A 193 -17.11 -4.66 1.06
N GLU A 194 -16.93 -5.50 0.04
CA GLU A 194 -16.08 -5.24 -1.13
C GLU A 194 -16.39 -3.90 -1.82
N ILE A 195 -17.66 -3.48 -1.86
CA ILE A 195 -18.04 -2.20 -2.46
C ILE A 195 -17.50 -0.99 -1.67
N LEU A 196 -17.34 -1.12 -0.34
CA LEU A 196 -16.75 -0.05 0.47
C LEU A 196 -15.24 0.04 0.20
N THR A 197 -14.54 -1.08 0.18
CA THR A 197 -13.08 -1.10 -0.06
C THR A 197 -12.74 -0.61 -1.45
N SER A 198 -13.48 -1.07 -2.47
CA SER A 198 -13.37 -0.60 -3.86
C SER A 198 -13.66 0.90 -3.98
N ALA A 199 -14.75 1.40 -3.41
CA ALA A 199 -15.07 2.82 -3.44
C ALA A 199 -14.01 3.68 -2.72
N SER A 200 -13.40 3.15 -1.65
CA SER A 200 -12.31 3.85 -0.94
C SER A 200 -11.04 3.98 -1.80
N LEU A 201 -10.72 2.94 -2.59
CA LEU A 201 -9.62 2.97 -3.55
C LEU A 201 -9.89 3.94 -4.70
N GLU A 202 -11.08 3.89 -5.28
CA GLU A 202 -11.48 4.82 -6.35
C GLU A 202 -11.36 6.28 -5.88
N ALA A 203 -11.82 6.57 -4.66
CA ALA A 203 -11.69 7.89 -4.07
C ALA A 203 -10.21 8.30 -3.87
N ALA A 204 -9.37 7.38 -3.39
CA ALA A 204 -7.94 7.64 -3.20
C ALA A 204 -7.21 7.88 -4.53
N ALA A 205 -7.51 7.08 -5.56
CA ALA A 205 -6.94 7.22 -6.90
C ALA A 205 -7.43 8.50 -7.62
N ALA A 206 -8.66 8.94 -7.36
CA ALA A 206 -9.16 10.21 -7.87
C ALA A 206 -8.44 11.42 -7.25
N GLU A 207 -8.15 11.37 -5.95
CA GLU A 207 -7.47 12.46 -5.22
C GLU A 207 -5.96 12.49 -5.51
N ILE A 208 -5.32 11.32 -5.52
CA ILE A 208 -3.88 11.17 -5.74
C ILE A 208 -3.66 10.15 -6.88
N PRO A 209 -3.84 10.56 -8.16
CA PRO A 209 -3.75 9.65 -9.31
C PRO A 209 -2.33 9.19 -9.64
N ASP A 210 -1.31 9.85 -9.08
CA ASP A 210 0.10 9.50 -9.24
C ASP A 210 0.79 9.59 -7.86
N PRO A 211 0.50 8.68 -6.92
CA PRO A 211 1.18 8.66 -5.65
C PRO A 211 2.66 8.31 -5.86
N ASP A 212 3.54 8.81 -5.01
CA ASP A 212 4.95 8.40 -5.04
C ASP A 212 5.14 7.01 -4.44
N LEU A 213 4.29 6.67 -3.46
CA LEU A 213 4.30 5.43 -2.71
C LEU A 213 2.87 5.09 -2.23
N VAL A 214 2.56 3.80 -2.18
CA VAL A 214 1.34 3.25 -1.59
C VAL A 214 1.76 2.23 -0.53
N ILE A 215 1.43 2.48 0.74
CA ILE A 215 1.78 1.58 1.84
C ILE A 215 0.52 0.84 2.26
N VAL A 216 0.58 -0.49 2.28
CA VAL A 216 -0.49 -1.34 2.80
C VAL A 216 0.00 -1.95 4.11
N LEU A 217 -0.75 -1.72 5.19
CA LEU A 217 -0.37 -2.10 6.55
C LEU A 217 -1.09 -3.37 7.07
N GLY A 218 -1.74 -4.10 6.17
CA GLY A 218 -2.38 -5.38 6.46
C GLY A 218 -3.81 -5.24 6.96
N ASP A 219 -4.31 -6.33 7.53
CA ASP A 219 -5.70 -6.55 7.96
C ASP A 219 -6.67 -6.32 6.79
N LEU A 220 -6.35 -6.95 5.66
CA LEU A 220 -7.19 -6.96 4.46
C LEU A 220 -8.31 -8.00 4.57
N VAL A 221 -8.05 -9.08 5.30
CA VAL A 221 -8.97 -10.19 5.49
C VAL A 221 -9.90 -9.93 6.67
N TRP A 222 -11.18 -10.29 6.52
CA TRP A 222 -12.19 -10.17 7.58
C TRP A 222 -11.85 -10.99 8.83
N HIS A 223 -12.46 -10.60 9.95
CA HIS A 223 -12.39 -11.31 11.20
C HIS A 223 -12.94 -12.73 11.07
N GLU A 224 -12.31 -13.69 11.75
CA GLU A 224 -12.81 -15.07 11.81
C GLU A 224 -12.93 -15.77 10.44
N SER A 225 -12.04 -15.43 9.50
CA SER A 225 -11.97 -16.13 8.21
C SER A 225 -12.02 -17.66 8.39
N THR A 226 -12.92 -18.30 7.65
CA THR A 226 -13.37 -19.68 7.96
C THR A 226 -12.34 -20.76 7.63
N GLY A 227 -11.30 -20.42 6.87
CA GLY A 227 -10.30 -21.36 6.40
C GLY A 227 -9.15 -20.68 5.68
N GLN A 228 -7.99 -21.33 5.68
CA GLN A 228 -6.78 -20.88 5.00
C GLN A 228 -7.02 -20.50 3.53
N ALA A 229 -7.76 -21.32 2.78
CA ALA A 229 -8.07 -21.04 1.38
C ALA A 229 -8.81 -19.72 1.20
N SER A 230 -9.78 -19.44 2.07
CA SER A 230 -10.59 -18.21 2.02
C SER A 230 -9.79 -16.97 2.45
N THR A 231 -8.89 -17.11 3.44
CA THR A 231 -7.92 -16.08 3.82
C THR A 231 -6.98 -15.74 2.66
N GLN A 232 -6.46 -16.77 1.99
CA GLN A 232 -5.57 -16.63 0.84
C GLN A 232 -6.24 -15.94 -0.33
N GLU A 233 -7.46 -16.35 -0.66
CA GLU A 233 -8.25 -15.78 -1.74
C GLU A 233 -8.51 -14.29 -1.51
N ILE A 234 -9.02 -13.90 -0.33
CA ILE A 234 -9.33 -12.49 -0.06
C ILE A 234 -8.07 -11.63 0.06
N PHE A 235 -7.00 -12.13 0.67
CA PHE A 235 -5.74 -11.40 0.69
C PHE A 235 -5.17 -11.18 -0.72
N HIS A 236 -5.24 -12.20 -1.59
CA HIS A 236 -4.83 -12.11 -2.99
C HIS A 236 -5.68 -11.11 -3.77
N GLU A 237 -7.00 -11.19 -3.61
CA GLU A 237 -7.97 -10.34 -4.29
C GLU A 237 -7.75 -8.87 -3.91
N MET A 238 -7.71 -8.55 -2.61
CA MET A 238 -7.50 -7.18 -2.16
C MET A 238 -6.15 -6.63 -2.60
N SER A 239 -5.10 -7.45 -2.60
CA SER A 239 -3.79 -7.06 -3.12
C SER A 239 -3.83 -6.76 -4.63
N SER A 240 -4.60 -7.53 -5.40
CA SER A 240 -4.80 -7.30 -6.84
C SER A 240 -5.53 -5.98 -7.09
N VAL A 241 -6.65 -5.75 -6.39
CA VAL A 241 -7.46 -4.54 -6.59
C VAL A 241 -6.66 -3.27 -6.22
N ILE A 242 -5.84 -3.33 -5.16
CA ILE A 242 -4.92 -2.22 -4.82
C ILE A 242 -3.90 -1.98 -5.96
N ALA A 243 -3.29 -3.05 -6.48
CA ALA A 243 -2.29 -2.92 -7.56
C ALA A 243 -2.91 -2.36 -8.85
N ASP A 244 -4.13 -2.78 -9.18
CA ASP A 244 -4.87 -2.32 -10.35
C ASP A 244 -5.29 -0.85 -10.22
N ALA A 245 -5.57 -0.37 -9.01
CA ALA A 245 -5.87 1.04 -8.74
C ALA A 245 -4.65 1.97 -8.92
N PHE A 246 -3.44 1.45 -8.78
CA PHE A 246 -2.19 2.23 -8.86
C PHE A 246 -1.15 1.59 -9.81
N PRO A 247 -1.48 1.40 -11.10
CA PRO A 247 -0.69 0.56 -12.02
C PRO A 247 0.67 1.17 -12.39
N SER A 248 0.83 2.49 -12.25
CA SER A 248 2.07 3.20 -12.55
C SER A 248 3.15 2.98 -11.50
N ARG A 249 2.82 2.36 -10.36
CA ARG A 249 3.72 2.23 -9.21
C ARG A 249 3.70 0.80 -8.69
N PRO A 250 4.74 0.00 -8.97
CA PRO A 250 4.82 -1.39 -8.49
C PRO A 250 5.18 -1.44 -7.00
N ARG A 251 4.76 -0.49 -6.16
CA ARG A 251 5.16 -0.38 -4.74
C ARG A 251 3.97 -0.26 -3.80
N ALA A 252 2.78 -0.70 -4.21
CA ALA A 252 1.70 -0.96 -3.28
C ALA A 252 2.07 -2.20 -2.46
N CYS A 253 2.83 -1.99 -1.38
CA CYS A 253 3.42 -3.07 -0.61
C CYS A 253 2.59 -3.35 0.64
N THR A 254 2.12 -4.59 0.82
CA THR A 254 1.76 -5.13 2.13
C THR A 254 3.06 -5.35 2.91
N VAL A 255 3.53 -4.33 3.63
CA VAL A 255 4.86 -4.38 4.28
C VAL A 255 4.77 -5.15 5.60
N PRO A 256 3.79 -4.86 6.48
CA PRO A 256 3.39 -5.78 7.54
C PRO A 256 2.17 -6.62 7.14
N LEU A 257 2.13 -7.85 7.62
CA LEU A 257 0.91 -8.65 7.68
C LEU A 257 0.11 -8.22 8.89
N GLY A 258 -1.19 -8.01 8.72
CA GLY A 258 -2.11 -7.87 9.83
C GLY A 258 -2.37 -9.20 10.51
N ASN A 259 -2.88 -9.16 11.74
CA ASN A 259 -3.23 -10.36 12.49
C ASN A 259 -4.32 -11.20 11.81
N ASN A 260 -5.16 -10.60 10.96
CA ASN A 260 -6.21 -11.31 10.22
C ASN A 260 -5.75 -11.83 8.85
N ASP A 261 -4.57 -11.41 8.37
CA ASP A 261 -4.01 -11.85 7.07
C ASP A 261 -3.32 -13.24 7.14
N VAL A 262 -3.45 -13.93 8.27
CA VAL A 262 -2.92 -15.27 8.52
C VAL A 262 -4.04 -16.21 8.95
N TYR A 263 -3.85 -17.51 8.74
CA TYR A 263 -4.81 -18.52 9.18
C TYR A 263 -4.14 -19.62 10.01
N PRO A 264 -4.69 -19.97 11.20
CA PRO A 264 -5.82 -19.30 11.86
C PRO A 264 -5.45 -17.87 12.28
N GLY A 265 -6.43 -16.95 12.29
CA GLY A 265 -6.19 -15.54 12.60
C GLY A 265 -5.51 -15.35 13.96
N TYR A 266 -4.69 -14.30 14.09
CA TYR A 266 -3.82 -14.00 15.25
C TYR A 266 -2.72 -15.04 15.54
N HIS A 267 -2.65 -16.15 14.81
CA HIS A 267 -1.64 -17.19 15.03
C HIS A 267 -0.48 -17.05 14.05
N VAL A 268 0.37 -16.04 14.27
CA VAL A 268 1.61 -15.90 13.51
C VAL A 268 2.65 -16.92 14.00
N ASN A 269 2.81 -18.00 13.24
CA ASN A 269 3.83 -19.02 13.44
C ASN A 269 5.22 -18.61 12.93
N ASN A 270 6.01 -17.94 13.77
CA ASN A 270 7.39 -17.58 13.43
C ASN A 270 8.35 -18.78 13.32
N SER A 271 7.94 -19.98 13.75
CA SER A 271 8.79 -21.19 13.67
C SER A 271 8.70 -21.89 12.32
N ASN A 272 7.63 -21.67 11.55
CA ASN A 272 7.42 -22.28 10.23
C ASN A 272 7.17 -21.22 9.16
N ARG A 273 8.21 -20.50 8.81
CA ARG A 273 8.17 -19.42 7.80
C ARG A 273 7.65 -19.83 6.41
N LEU A 274 7.72 -21.12 6.05
CA LEU A 274 7.19 -21.63 4.78
C LEU A 274 5.66 -21.51 4.70
N GLU A 275 4.99 -21.38 5.84
CA GLU A 275 3.56 -21.13 5.95
C GLU A 275 3.14 -19.81 5.28
N TYR A 276 4.08 -18.85 5.16
CA TYR A 276 3.85 -17.54 4.54
C TYR A 276 4.30 -17.42 3.08
N GLY A 277 4.70 -18.54 2.45
CA GLY A 277 5.16 -18.53 1.07
C GLY A 277 4.13 -17.98 0.08
N TRP A 278 2.84 -18.10 0.40
CA TRP A 278 1.77 -17.56 -0.43
C TRP A 278 1.62 -16.03 -0.30
N GLN A 279 1.76 -15.44 0.89
CA GLN A 279 1.81 -13.97 1.03
C GLN A 279 3.05 -13.43 0.33
N ALA A 280 4.21 -14.09 0.46
CA ALA A 280 5.41 -13.71 -0.27
C ALA A 280 5.21 -13.75 -1.79
N ALA A 281 4.47 -14.73 -2.30
CA ALA A 281 4.12 -14.81 -3.72
C ALA A 281 3.17 -13.68 -4.17
N VAL A 282 2.18 -13.32 -3.33
CA VAL A 282 1.28 -12.18 -3.56
C VAL A 282 2.09 -10.88 -3.57
N ALA A 283 2.96 -10.68 -2.57
CA ALA A 283 3.82 -9.51 -2.49
C ALA A 283 4.76 -9.41 -3.70
N ARG A 284 5.38 -10.51 -4.12
CA ARG A 284 6.18 -10.55 -5.35
C ARG A 284 5.39 -10.15 -6.59
N LYS A 285 4.14 -10.61 -6.69
CA LYS A 285 3.29 -10.34 -7.86
C LYS A 285 2.86 -8.87 -7.94
N TYR A 286 2.46 -8.28 -6.81
CA TYR A 286 1.78 -6.98 -6.79
C TYR A 286 2.62 -5.83 -6.24
N CYS A 287 3.63 -6.12 -5.43
CA CYS A 287 4.45 -5.13 -4.73
C CYS A 287 5.81 -4.88 -5.39
N GLY A 288 6.03 -5.42 -6.60
CA GLY A 288 7.25 -5.18 -7.39
C GLY A 288 8.55 -5.58 -6.71
N ILE A 289 8.48 -6.40 -5.65
CA ILE A 289 9.64 -6.95 -4.98
C ILE A 289 10.20 -8.10 -5.82
N ASP A 290 11.52 -8.19 -5.90
CA ASP A 290 12.16 -9.29 -6.61
C ASP A 290 12.05 -10.61 -5.81
N ALA A 291 12.52 -11.70 -6.42
CA ALA A 291 12.48 -13.01 -5.78
C ALA A 291 13.33 -13.06 -4.49
N GLU A 292 14.44 -12.33 -4.43
CA GLU A 292 15.32 -12.32 -3.27
C GLU A 292 14.65 -11.63 -2.07
N MET A 293 14.02 -10.49 -2.30
CA MET A 293 13.26 -9.77 -1.27
C MET A 293 12.00 -10.53 -0.87
N ALA A 294 11.31 -11.18 -1.80
CA ALA A 294 10.20 -12.08 -1.48
C ALA A 294 10.67 -13.27 -0.63
N ASP A 295 11.84 -13.84 -0.92
CA ASP A 295 12.43 -14.90 -0.08
C ASP A 295 12.76 -14.37 1.32
N GLN A 296 13.10 -13.09 1.48
CA GLN A 296 13.31 -12.47 2.81
C GLN A 296 12.02 -12.33 3.62
N PHE A 297 10.85 -12.17 3.00
CA PHE A 297 9.56 -12.26 3.73
C PHE A 297 9.37 -13.63 4.37
N THR A 298 10.00 -14.67 3.80
CA THR A 298 10.00 -16.02 4.36
C THR A 298 11.20 -16.28 5.28
N ARG A 299 12.02 -15.29 5.66
CA ARG A 299 13.20 -15.50 6.52
C ARG A 299 12.93 -15.21 7.97
#